data_AF-A0A844BK58-F1
#
_entry.id   AF-A0A844BK58-F1
#
_cell.length_a   1.000
_cell.length_b   1.000
_cell.length_c   1.000
_cell.angle_alpha   90.00
_cell.angle_beta   90.00
_cell.angle_gamma   90.00
#
_symmetry.space_group_name_H-M   'P 1'
#
loop_
_entity.id
_entity.type
_entity.pdbx_description
1 polymer ?
#
loop_
_entity_poly.entity_id
_entity_poly.type
_entity_poly.pdbx_seq_one_letter_code
_entity_poly.pdbx_strand_id
1 'polypeptide(L)'
;MILFRIFIFLYGLLTVIAVGEEVKVEQFNWSHPIYILLSLCLMIFAVKTDPEWLLYFGLIALIIFAVFMGVTTNSFHWIHLIVRLITSITLIFVWNWLK
;
A
#
# COMPACT_ATOMS: atom_id res chain seq x y z
N MET A 1 13.86 3.21 14.53
CA MET A 1 12.61 3.86 14.06
C MET A 1 12.75 4.57 12.70
N ILE A 2 13.77 5.42 12.46
CA ILE A 2 13.88 6.17 11.18
C ILE A 2 13.91 5.26 9.94
N LEU A 3 14.71 4.18 9.98
CA LEU A 3 14.87 3.25 8.87
C LEU A 3 13.54 2.56 8.50
N PHE A 4 12.78 2.15 9.52
CA PHE A 4 11.47 1.52 9.34
C PHE A 4 10.45 2.48 8.68
N ARG A 5 10.46 3.74 9.10
CA ARG A 5 9.62 4.79 8.50
C ARG A 5 9.99 5.02 7.03
N ILE A 6 11.28 4.98 6.69
CA ILE A 6 11.73 5.06 5.28
C ILE A 6 11.15 3.90 4.48
N PHE A 7 11.15 2.66 5.00
CA PHE A 7 10.55 1.52 4.30
C PHE A 7 9.05 1.68 4.05
N ILE A 8 8.29 2.18 5.03
CA ILE A 8 6.85 2.45 4.83
C ILE A 8 6.64 3.54 3.77
N PHE A 9 7.43 4.62 3.84
CA PHE A 9 7.35 5.69 2.86
C PHE A 9 7.65 5.18 1.45
N LEU A 10 8.72 4.42 1.30
CA LEU A 10 9.12 3.81 0.02
C LEU A 10 8.05 2.86 -0.49
N TYR A 11 7.43 2.06 0.38
CA TYR A 11 6.36 1.15 -0.02
C TYR A 11 5.13 1.89 -0.57
N GLY A 12 4.72 2.99 0.09
CA GLY A 12 3.68 3.88 -0.43
C GLY A 12 4.09 4.53 -1.76
N LEU A 13 5.30 5.09 -1.83
CA LEU A 13 5.81 5.75 -3.03
C LEU A 13 5.87 4.80 -4.24
N LEU A 14 6.40 3.59 -4.05
CA LEU A 14 6.47 2.56 -5.10
C LEU A 14 5.09 2.16 -5.60
N THR A 15 4.09 2.13 -4.72
CA THR A 15 2.70 1.87 -5.12
C THR A 15 2.14 2.99 -5.98
N VAL A 16 2.43 4.25 -5.65
CA VAL A 16 2.05 5.41 -6.49
C VAL A 16 2.74 5.37 -7.85
N ILE A 17 4.03 5.03 -7.88
CA ILE A 17 4.80 4.89 -9.13
C ILE A 17 4.18 3.77 -9.98
N ALA A 18 3.88 2.61 -9.39
CA ALA A 18 3.26 1.49 -10.11
C ALA A 18 1.92 1.88 -10.75
N VAL A 19 1.07 2.60 -10.01
CA VAL A 19 -0.19 3.15 -10.53
C VAL A 19 0.07 4.16 -11.66
N GLY A 20 1.09 5.00 -11.52
CA GLY A 20 1.48 5.96 -12.56
C GLY A 20 1.94 5.30 -13.86
N GLU A 21 2.66 4.17 -13.77
CA GLU A 21 3.04 3.38 -14.94
C GLU A 21 1.83 2.66 -15.55
N GLU A 22 0.93 2.12 -14.73
CA GLU A 22 -0.32 1.49 -15.18
C GLU A 22 -1.19 2.47 -15.98
N VAL A 23 -1.37 3.71 -15.50
CA VAL A 23 -2.14 4.77 -16.18
C VAL A 23 -1.53 5.20 -17.52
N LYS A 24 -0.23 4.97 -17.76
CA LYS A 24 0.38 5.26 -19.08
C LYS A 24 0.04 4.20 -20.12
N VAL A 25 -0.15 2.96 -19.67
CA VAL A 25 -0.41 1.79 -20.53
C VAL A 25 -1.91 1.59 -20.70
N GLU A 26 -2.67 1.76 -19.62
CA GLU A 26 -4.11 1.59 -19.55
C GLU A 26 -4.84 2.93 -19.41
N GLN A 27 -6.11 2.97 -19.79
CA GLN A 27 -6.93 4.16 -19.53
C GLN A 27 -7.14 4.35 -18.02
N PHE A 28 -7.09 5.61 -17.59
CA PHE A 28 -7.36 5.95 -16.20
C PHE A 28 -8.73 5.44 -15.74
N ASN A 29 -8.76 4.57 -14.72
CA ASN A 29 -9.97 4.08 -14.08
C ASN A 29 -10.06 4.56 -12.60
N TRP A 30 -11.26 4.44 -12.04
CA TRP A 30 -11.63 4.87 -10.68
C TRP A 30 -10.82 4.24 -9.54
N SER A 31 -10.11 3.15 -9.78
CA SER A 31 -9.28 2.43 -8.80
C SER A 31 -7.90 3.07 -8.59
N HIS A 32 -7.32 3.72 -9.60
CA HIS A 32 -6.05 4.43 -9.48
C HIS A 32 -6.03 5.47 -8.35
N PRO A 33 -7.02 6.39 -8.23
CA PRO A 33 -7.01 7.37 -7.14
C PRO A 33 -7.16 6.73 -5.77
N ILE A 34 -7.80 5.56 -5.65
CA ILE A 34 -7.92 4.83 -4.39
C ILE A 34 -6.56 4.26 -3.98
N TYR A 35 -5.83 3.61 -4.90
CA TYR A 35 -4.47 3.15 -4.60
C TYR A 35 -3.55 4.31 -4.20
N ILE A 36 -3.65 5.46 -4.87
CA ILE A 36 -2.87 6.66 -4.53
C ILE A 36 -3.24 7.13 -3.12
N LEU A 37 -4.53 7.28 -2.80
CA LEU A 37 -4.99 7.74 -1.50
C LEU A 37 -4.49 6.84 -0.35
N LEU A 38 -4.63 5.52 -0.51
CA LEU A 38 -4.17 4.55 0.49
C LEU A 38 -2.63 4.57 0.65
N SER A 39 -1.90 4.80 -0.44
CA SER A 39 -0.44 4.96 -0.41
C SER A 39 -0.02 6.24 0.29
N LEU A 40 -0.77 7.34 0.09
CA LEU A 40 -0.54 8.60 0.79
C LEU A 40 -0.77 8.45 2.30
N CYS A 41 -1.74 7.64 2.76
CA CYS A 41 -1.89 7.33 4.18
C CYS A 41 -0.60 6.76 4.79
N LEU A 42 0.07 5.84 4.07
CA LEU A 42 1.34 5.26 4.50
C LEU A 42 2.47 6.28 4.53
N MET A 43 2.56 7.12 3.49
CA MET A 43 3.58 8.18 3.41
C MET A 43 3.40 9.22 4.52
N ILE A 44 2.15 9.62 4.81
CA ILE A 44 1.81 10.55 5.91
C ILE A 44 2.19 9.94 7.26
N PHE A 45 1.81 8.68 7.50
CA PHE A 45 2.20 7.97 8.72
C PHE A 45 3.73 7.89 8.85
N ALA A 46 4.44 7.58 7.77
CA ALA A 46 5.90 7.55 7.79
C ALA A 46 6.55 8.90 8.16
N VAL A 47 5.90 10.03 7.89
CA VAL A 47 6.41 11.37 8.24
C VAL A 47 5.98 11.82 9.64
N LYS A 48 4.71 11.60 10.02
CA LYS A 48 4.13 12.16 11.25
C LYS A 48 4.02 11.16 12.40
N THR A 49 4.10 9.86 12.12
CA THR A 49 3.90 8.72 13.05
C THR A 49 2.56 8.66 13.77
N ASP A 50 1.83 9.77 13.87
CA ASP A 50 0.48 9.83 14.40
C ASP A 50 -0.53 10.30 13.34
N PRO A 51 -1.75 9.74 13.37
CA PRO A 51 -2.18 8.64 14.24
C PRO A 51 -1.76 7.25 13.72
N GLU A 52 -1.41 6.33 14.64
CA GLU A 52 -0.95 4.96 14.29
C GLU A 52 -1.93 4.18 13.42
N TRP A 53 -3.24 4.43 13.55
CA TRP A 53 -4.27 3.77 12.75
C TRP A 53 -4.07 3.97 11.25
N LEU A 54 -3.39 5.04 10.80
CA LEU A 54 -3.09 5.28 9.38
C LEU A 54 -2.21 4.18 8.77
N LEU A 55 -1.26 3.63 9.54
CA LEU A 55 -0.42 2.52 9.09
C LEU A 55 -1.29 1.29 8.80
N TYR A 56 -2.08 0.88 9.80
CA TYR A 56 -2.93 -0.30 9.71
C TYR A 56 -3.98 -0.14 8.62
N PHE A 57 -4.63 1.02 8.57
CA PHE A 57 -5.62 1.34 7.55
C PHE A 57 -5.01 1.27 6.15
N GLY A 58 -3.88 1.95 5.90
CA GLY A 58 -3.23 1.93 4.60
C GLY A 58 -2.84 0.52 4.16
N LEU A 59 -2.21 -0.27 5.04
CA LEU A 59 -1.75 -1.62 4.70
C LEU A 59 -2.90 -2.60 4.47
N ILE A 60 -3.90 -2.60 5.36
CA ILE A 60 -5.05 -3.51 5.27
C ILE A 60 -5.94 -3.12 4.08
N ALA A 61 -6.23 -1.83 3.91
CA ALA A 61 -7.06 -1.36 2.80
C ALA A 61 -6.39 -1.63 1.45
N LEU A 62 -5.06 -1.50 1.33
CA LEU A 62 -4.34 -1.85 0.10
C LEU A 62 -4.47 -3.33 -0.27
N ILE A 63 -4.56 -4.23 0.72
CA ILE A 63 -4.79 -5.66 0.48
C ILE A 63 -6.24 -5.89 0.04
N ILE A 64 -7.21 -5.38 0.82
CA ILE A 64 -8.64 -5.55 0.53
C ILE A 64 -8.95 -5.00 -0.87
N PHE A 65 -8.42 -3.83 -1.19
CA PHE A 65 -8.64 -3.20 -2.49
C PHE A 65 -7.98 -3.98 -3.63
N ALA A 66 -6.78 -4.52 -3.43
CA ALA A 66 -6.14 -5.40 -4.41
C ALA A 66 -6.96 -6.68 -4.67
N VAL A 67 -7.53 -7.28 -3.63
CA VAL A 67 -8.44 -8.43 -3.77
C VAL A 67 -9.70 -8.02 -4.52
N PHE A 68 -10.34 -6.92 -4.12
CA PHE A 68 -11.56 -6.43 -4.77
C PHE A 68 -11.34 -6.16 -6.27
N MET A 69 -10.26 -5.46 -6.62
CA MET A 69 -9.93 -5.18 -8.03
C MET A 69 -9.62 -6.46 -8.79
N GLY A 70 -8.82 -7.36 -8.23
CA GLY A 70 -8.52 -8.65 -8.85
C GLY A 70 -9.78 -9.47 -9.17
N VAL A 71 -10.77 -9.49 -8.25
CA VAL A 71 -12.04 -10.19 -8.47
C VAL A 71 -12.86 -9.49 -9.56
N THR A 72 -12.98 -8.16 -9.49
CA THR A 72 -13.90 -7.40 -10.34
C THR A 72 -13.39 -7.22 -11.77
N THR A 73 -12.08 -7.16 -11.98
CA THR A 73 -11.48 -7.02 -13.31
C THR A 73 -10.91 -8.33 -13.84
N ASN A 74 -11.05 -9.44 -13.10
CA ASN A 74 -10.50 -10.76 -13.43
C ASN A 74 -8.99 -10.72 -13.76
N SER A 75 -8.25 -9.87 -13.06
CA SER A 75 -6.83 -9.55 -13.31
C SER A 75 -5.91 -10.10 -12.21
N PHE A 76 -6.33 -11.17 -11.51
CA PHE A 76 -5.57 -11.68 -10.37
C PHE A 76 -4.18 -12.19 -10.76
N HIS A 77 -3.18 -11.46 -10.29
CA HIS A 77 -1.82 -11.95 -10.17
C HIS A 77 -1.56 -12.37 -8.72
N TRP A 78 -1.78 -13.65 -8.43
CA TRP A 78 -1.61 -14.22 -7.08
C TRP A 78 -0.27 -13.90 -6.43
N ILE A 79 0.80 -13.83 -7.23
CA ILE A 79 2.13 -13.48 -6.75
C ILE A 79 2.18 -12.05 -6.18
N HIS A 80 1.52 -11.08 -6.82
CA HIS A 80 1.49 -9.69 -6.34
C HIS A 80 0.69 -9.56 -5.04
N LEU A 81 -0.41 -10.31 -4.92
CA LEU A 81 -1.19 -10.35 -3.68
C LEU A 81 -0.38 -10.96 -2.53
N ILE A 82 0.31 -12.08 -2.77
CA ILE A 82 1.13 -12.75 -1.75
C ILE A 82 2.27 -11.85 -1.29
N VAL A 83 3.00 -11.22 -2.21
CA VAL A 83 4.07 -10.28 -1.86
C VAL A 83 3.52 -9.13 -1.02
N ARG A 84 2.40 -8.52 -1.43
CA ARG A 84 1.72 -7.46 -0.69
C ARG A 84 1.33 -7.90 0.73
N LEU A 85 0.77 -9.10 0.88
CA LEU A 85 0.40 -9.67 2.18
C LEU A 85 1.63 -9.83 3.09
N ILE A 86 2.69 -10.45 2.59
CA ILE A 86 3.93 -10.67 3.35
C ILE A 86 4.52 -9.32 3.77
N THR A 87 4.65 -8.37 2.84
CA THR A 87 5.16 -7.01 3.14
C THR A 87 4.33 -6.33 4.20
N SER A 88 3.00 -6.32 4.09
CA SER A 88 2.10 -5.71 5.08
C SER A 88 2.24 -6.37 6.47
N ILE A 89 2.28 -7.71 6.54
CA ILE A 89 2.45 -8.43 7.80
C ILE A 89 3.81 -8.09 8.43
N THR A 90 4.88 -8.10 7.66
CA THR A 90 6.23 -7.75 8.14
C THR A 90 6.26 -6.31 8.66
N LEU A 91 5.67 -5.35 7.95
CA LEU A 91 5.62 -3.96 8.39
C LEU A 91 4.82 -3.82 9.69
N ILE A 92 3.63 -4.42 9.78
CA ILE A 92 2.81 -4.39 11.01
C ILE A 92 3.56 -5.02 12.18
N PHE A 93 4.19 -6.17 11.98
CA PHE A 93 4.93 -6.87 13.02
C PHE A 93 6.11 -6.04 13.53
N VAL A 94 6.92 -5.49 12.62
CA VAL A 94 8.08 -4.67 12.98
C VAL A 94 7.65 -3.38 13.68
N TRP A 95 6.55 -2.75 13.26
CA TRP A 95 6.02 -1.57 13.96
C TRP A 95 5.68 -1.89 15.42
N ASN A 96 4.94 -2.97 15.64
CA ASN A 96 4.54 -3.40 16.98
C ASN A 96 5.72 -3.83 17.86
N TRP A 97 6.78 -4.36 17.26
CA TRP A 97 8.01 -4.72 17.98
C TRP A 97 8.85 -3.50 18.38
N LEU A 98 8.83 -2.44 17.55
CA LEU A 98 9.62 -1.22 17.78
C LEU A 98 8.93 -0.21 18.71
N LYS A 99 7.66 -0.42 19.01
CA LYS A 99 6.88 0.36 19.96
C LYS A 99 7.26 0.00 21.39
#